data_AF-A0A965HV17-F1
#
_entry.id   AF-A0A965HV17-F1
#
_cell.length_a   1.000
_cell.length_b   1.000
_cell.length_c   1.000
_cell.angle_alpha   90.00
_cell.angle_beta   90.00
_cell.angle_gamma   90.00
#
_symmetry.space_group_name_H-M   'P 1'
#
loop_
_entity.id
_entity.type
_entity.pdbx_description
1 polymer ?
#
loop_
_entity_poly.entity_id
_entity_poly.type
_entity_poly.pdbx_seq_one_letter_code
_entity_poly.pdbx_strand_id
1 'polypeptide(L)'
;EVLTSLSGIEEPGRLADTIAAHMNVDLEEKQRVLEIASLGERLNHLLGLMDAEIDLFQVEKRIRGRVKKQMEKSQREYYLNEQMKAIQKELGEMDDAPNEVDELQTRIDEAQMPEEARSKAIAELNKLKMMSPMSAEASVLRGYIDWMVSVPWKKRSKIKHDLGRAAKILNEDHYGLKEVKDRILEYLAVQKRVRKIKGPVLCLVGPPGVGKTSLGESMARATNRKFVRMALGGVRDEAEIRGHRRTYIGSMPGKLLQKMAKTGVRNPLFLLDEIDKMGMDHRGDPASAMLEVLDPEQNHAFNDHYLEVDYDLSDVMFVCTSNTMNIPGPLLDRMEVIRLPGYTEDEKLNICERYLLPKQVRQNGLKAGEMSIDEQALLDVIRYYTREAGVRSLEREIAKICRKMVKRFATGESEGSVTVTSEMLADLLGVRKFNFGIAEDENHIGQVTGLAWTSVGGELLTIEAAAIAGKGRQVKTGSLGDVMQESIQAALTVVRSRS
;
A
#
# COMPACT_ATOMS: atom_id res chain seq x y z
N GLU A 1 -1.08 74.11 -41.71
CA GLU A 1 -0.96 74.85 -42.98
C GLU A 1 -2.08 74.52 -43.98
N VAL A 2 -2.42 73.24 -44.21
CA VAL A 2 -3.50 72.85 -45.16
C VAL A 2 -4.92 73.30 -44.72
N LEU A 3 -5.22 73.29 -43.41
CA LEU A 3 -6.52 73.73 -42.88
C LEU A 3 -6.84 75.21 -43.19
N THR A 4 -5.82 76.08 -43.16
CA THR A 4 -5.97 77.51 -43.44
C THR A 4 -6.19 77.81 -44.92
N SER A 5 -5.66 76.98 -45.83
CA SER A 5 -5.90 77.10 -47.27
C SER A 5 -7.28 76.59 -47.68
N LEU A 6 -7.85 75.60 -46.97
CA LEU A 6 -9.18 75.07 -47.25
C LEU A 6 -10.30 76.02 -46.81
N SER A 7 -10.10 76.77 -45.72
CA SER A 7 -11.09 77.73 -45.20
C SER A 7 -11.33 78.96 -46.08
N GLY A 8 -10.46 79.24 -47.05
CA GLY A 8 -10.56 80.39 -47.97
C GLY A 8 -11.20 80.07 -49.32
N ILE A 9 -11.64 78.83 -49.55
CA ILE A 9 -12.21 78.39 -50.84
C ILE A 9 -13.74 78.46 -50.74
N GLU A 10 -14.35 79.42 -51.45
CA GLU A 10 -15.82 79.58 -51.49
C GLU A 10 -16.48 78.77 -52.62
N GLU A 11 -15.69 78.33 -53.61
CA GLU A 11 -16.18 77.56 -54.74
C GLU A 11 -16.16 76.04 -54.44
N PRO A 12 -17.32 75.35 -54.38
CA PRO A 12 -17.38 73.97 -53.89
C PRO A 12 -16.64 72.96 -54.77
N GLY A 13 -16.51 73.23 -56.07
CA GLY A 13 -15.74 72.38 -56.99
C GLY A 13 -14.24 72.43 -56.69
N ARG A 14 -13.69 73.63 -56.50
CA ARG A 14 -12.30 73.80 -56.07
C ARG A 14 -12.03 73.21 -54.69
N LEU A 15 -13.01 73.29 -53.79
CA LEU A 15 -12.91 72.67 -52.47
C LEU A 15 -12.79 71.14 -52.58
N ALA A 16 -13.65 70.50 -53.38
CA ALA A 16 -13.60 69.06 -53.62
C ALA A 16 -12.25 68.63 -54.20
N ASP A 17 -11.75 69.32 -55.23
CA ASP A 17 -10.49 68.96 -55.88
C ASP A 17 -9.28 69.15 -54.93
N THR A 18 -9.31 70.19 -54.10
CA THR A 18 -8.24 70.47 -53.13
C THR A 18 -8.22 69.46 -51.98
N ILE A 19 -9.40 69.02 -51.50
CA ILE A 19 -9.49 67.99 -50.46
C ILE A 19 -9.01 66.64 -51.03
N ALA A 20 -9.47 66.26 -52.23
CA ALA A 20 -9.07 65.01 -52.88
C ALA A 20 -7.54 64.92 -53.11
N ALA A 21 -6.89 66.05 -53.40
CA ALA A 21 -5.44 66.11 -53.57
C ALA A 21 -4.66 65.82 -52.28
N HIS A 22 -5.19 66.23 -51.12
CA HIS A 22 -4.55 66.04 -49.81
C HIS A 22 -4.96 64.76 -49.10
N MET A 23 -5.99 64.06 -49.60
CA MET A 23 -6.37 62.74 -49.09
C MET A 23 -5.41 61.66 -49.57
N ASN A 24 -5.10 60.73 -48.66
CA ASN A 24 -4.20 59.61 -48.93
C ASN A 24 -4.97 58.39 -49.44
N VAL A 25 -5.81 58.60 -50.46
CA VAL A 25 -6.62 57.56 -51.11
C VAL A 25 -5.93 57.05 -52.38
N ASP A 26 -6.27 55.82 -52.78
CA ASP A 26 -5.73 55.17 -53.96
C ASP A 26 -6.01 55.98 -55.24
N LEU A 27 -5.12 55.85 -56.22
CA LEU A 27 -5.18 56.59 -57.49
C LEU A 27 -6.51 56.37 -58.22
N GLU A 28 -7.07 55.16 -58.15
CA GLU A 28 -8.35 54.80 -58.76
C GLU A 28 -9.51 55.61 -58.19
N GLU A 29 -9.53 55.87 -56.87
CA GLU A 29 -10.56 56.69 -56.23
C GLU A 29 -10.38 58.18 -56.56
N LYS A 30 -9.13 58.66 -56.65
CA LYS A 30 -8.85 60.03 -57.11
C LYS A 30 -9.34 60.27 -58.54
N GLN A 31 -9.21 59.26 -59.41
CA GLN A 31 -9.74 59.32 -60.76
C GLN A 31 -11.28 59.33 -60.77
N ARG A 32 -11.93 58.47 -59.99
CA ARG A 32 -13.40 58.44 -59.88
C ARG A 32 -13.97 59.78 -59.44
N VAL A 33 -13.33 60.47 -58.50
CA VAL A 33 -13.75 61.82 -58.05
C VAL A 33 -13.75 62.82 -59.21
N LEU A 34 -12.80 62.73 -60.15
CA LEU A 34 -12.73 63.60 -61.32
C LEU A 34 -13.77 63.24 -62.40
N GLU A 35 -14.15 61.97 -62.50
CA GLU A 35 -15.12 61.46 -63.48
C GLU A 35 -16.59 61.82 -63.14
N ILE A 36 -16.90 62.11 -61.88
CA ILE A 36 -18.26 62.48 -61.44
C ILE A 36 -18.58 63.92 -61.87
N ALA A 37 -19.41 64.10 -62.89
CA ALA A 37 -19.78 65.42 -63.41
C ALA A 37 -20.70 66.24 -62.47
N SER A 38 -21.52 65.57 -61.65
CA SER A 38 -22.42 66.22 -60.69
C SER A 38 -21.69 66.65 -59.43
N LEU A 39 -21.69 67.95 -59.13
CA LEU A 39 -21.03 68.51 -57.96
C LEU A 39 -21.55 67.93 -56.63
N GLY A 40 -22.86 67.70 -56.53
CA GLY A 40 -23.46 67.13 -55.31
C GLY A 40 -23.08 65.68 -55.08
N GLU A 41 -23.03 64.87 -56.14
CA GLU A 41 -22.60 63.47 -56.06
C GLU A 41 -21.10 63.38 -55.75
N ARG A 42 -20.29 64.26 -56.34
CA ARG A 42 -18.84 64.33 -56.09
C ARG A 42 -18.53 64.64 -54.63
N LEU A 43 -19.22 65.61 -54.04
CA LEU A 43 -19.04 65.97 -52.63
C LEU A 43 -19.49 64.84 -51.68
N ASN A 44 -20.59 64.15 -51.99
CA ASN A 44 -21.05 63.01 -51.20
C ASN A 44 -20.08 61.82 -51.27
N HIS A 45 -19.53 61.52 -52.45
CA HIS A 45 -18.51 60.47 -52.61
C HIS A 45 -17.26 60.78 -51.81
N LEU A 46 -16.81 62.05 -51.84
CA LEU A 46 -15.63 62.52 -51.12
C LEU A 46 -15.84 62.49 -49.60
N LEU A 47 -17.03 62.86 -49.11
CA LEU A 47 -17.41 62.71 -47.70
C LEU A 47 -17.35 61.24 -47.24
N GLY A 48 -17.86 60.30 -48.05
CA GLY A 48 -17.78 58.87 -47.74
C GLY A 48 -16.34 58.36 -47.65
N LEU A 49 -15.47 58.81 -48.55
CA LEU A 49 -14.03 58.49 -48.49
C LEU A 49 -13.36 59.09 -47.25
N MET A 50 -13.75 60.30 -46.83
CA MET A 50 -13.21 60.93 -45.62
C MET A 50 -13.62 60.18 -44.35
N ASP A 51 -14.87 59.75 -44.25
CA ASP A 51 -15.35 58.98 -43.09
C ASP A 51 -14.60 57.65 -42.95
N ALA A 52 -14.37 56.95 -44.06
CA ALA A 52 -13.59 55.71 -44.08
C ALA A 52 -12.13 55.92 -43.60
N GLU A 53 -11.49 57.02 -44.01
CA GLU A 53 -10.13 57.36 -43.62
C GLU A 53 -10.03 57.75 -42.14
N ILE A 54 -11.04 58.46 -41.62
CA ILE A 54 -11.13 58.80 -40.19
C ILE A 54 -11.24 57.54 -39.34
N ASP A 55 -12.05 56.57 -39.76
CA ASP A 55 -12.20 55.29 -39.07
C ASP A 55 -10.89 54.50 -39.04
N LEU A 56 -10.19 54.42 -40.19
CA LEU A 56 -8.88 53.78 -40.28
C LEU A 56 -7.88 54.41 -39.29
N PHE A 57 -7.81 55.75 -39.29
CA PHE A 57 -6.91 56.50 -38.41
C PHE A 57 -7.20 56.27 -36.92
N GLN A 58 -8.47 56.18 -36.54
CA GLN A 58 -8.86 55.86 -35.17
C GLN A 58 -8.43 54.45 -34.75
N VAL A 59 -8.55 53.47 -35.64
CA VAL A 59 -8.11 52.10 -35.40
C VAL A 59 -6.59 52.04 -35.22
N GLU A 60 -5.81 52.67 -36.10
CA GLU A 60 -4.35 52.74 -35.97
C GLU A 60 -3.90 53.36 -34.64
N LYS A 61 -4.53 54.48 -34.25
CA LYS A 61 -4.25 55.14 -32.97
C LYS A 61 -4.54 54.23 -31.78
N ARG A 62 -5.63 53.46 -31.83
CA ARG A 62 -6.00 52.49 -30.79
C ARG A 62 -4.99 51.33 -30.70
N ILE A 63 -4.55 50.79 -31.85
CA ILE A 63 -3.54 49.74 -31.92
C ILE A 63 -2.21 50.24 -31.34
N ARG A 64 -1.74 51.42 -31.78
CA ARG A 64 -0.48 52.01 -31.32
C ARG A 64 -0.46 52.25 -29.81
N GLY A 65 -1.59 52.70 -29.25
CA GLY A 65 -1.76 52.84 -27.79
C GLY A 65 -1.69 51.51 -27.03
N ARG A 66 -2.26 50.43 -27.59
CA ARG A 66 -2.25 49.08 -26.99
C ARG A 66 -0.84 48.49 -26.99
N VAL A 67 -0.12 48.59 -28.10
CA VAL A 67 1.27 48.11 -28.23
C VAL A 67 2.19 48.83 -27.24
N LYS A 68 2.06 50.15 -27.11
CA LYS A 68 2.88 50.93 -26.16
C LYS A 68 2.66 50.50 -24.71
N LYS A 69 1.40 50.33 -24.29
CA LYS A 69 1.08 49.83 -22.93
C LYS A 69 1.63 48.44 -22.65
N GLN A 70 1.58 47.55 -23.65
CA GLN A 70 2.09 46.18 -23.50
C GLN A 70 3.62 46.16 -23.40
N MET A 71 4.33 46.95 -24.20
CA MET A 71 5.79 47.08 -24.11
C MET A 71 6.26 47.64 -22.76
N GLU A 72 5.60 48.68 -22.25
CA GLU A 72 5.92 49.27 -20.94
C GLU A 72 5.73 48.26 -19.80
N LYS A 73 4.70 47.41 -19.87
CA LYS A 73 4.48 46.34 -18.89
C LYS A 73 5.60 45.29 -18.93
N SER A 74 5.96 44.80 -20.11
CA SER A 74 7.01 43.79 -20.26
C SER A 74 8.40 44.30 -19.85
N GLN A 75 8.74 45.55 -20.15
CA GLN A 75 10.00 46.15 -19.70
C GLN A 75 10.03 46.33 -18.18
N ARG A 76 8.92 46.75 -17.56
CA ARG A 76 8.82 46.88 -16.11
C ARG A 76 8.96 45.53 -15.41
N GLU A 77 8.30 44.48 -15.91
CA GLU A 77 8.44 43.11 -15.39
C GLU A 77 9.88 42.58 -15.53
N TYR A 78 10.52 42.82 -16.67
CA TYR A 78 11.93 42.44 -16.87
C TYR A 78 12.86 43.14 -15.87
N TYR A 79 12.70 44.46 -15.69
CA TYR A 79 13.51 45.25 -14.76
C TYR A 79 13.32 44.82 -13.30
N LEU A 80 12.07 44.57 -12.87
CA LEU A 80 11.78 44.10 -11.51
C LEU A 80 12.37 42.72 -11.23
N ASN A 81 12.34 41.80 -12.21
CA ASN A 81 12.94 40.48 -12.06
C ASN A 81 14.47 40.53 -11.93
N GLU A 82 15.13 41.38 -12.71
CA GLU A 82 16.58 41.58 -12.57
C GLU A 82 16.95 42.25 -11.24
N GLN A 83 16.16 43.23 -10.76
CA GLN A 83 16.33 43.79 -9.42
C GLN A 83 16.15 42.76 -8.31
N MET A 84 15.12 41.90 -8.40
CA MET A 84 14.90 40.83 -7.42
C MET A 84 16.07 39.85 -7.36
N LYS A 85 16.62 39.44 -8.52
CA LYS A 85 17.83 38.60 -8.57
C LYS A 85 19.04 39.29 -7.94
N ALA A 86 19.23 40.58 -8.19
CA ALA A 86 20.33 41.34 -7.60
C ALA A 86 20.18 41.47 -6.08
N ILE A 87 18.97 41.72 -5.58
CA ILE A 87 18.67 41.78 -4.13
C ILE A 87 18.91 40.43 -3.47
N GLN A 88 18.43 39.33 -4.07
CA GLN A 88 18.66 37.97 -3.55
C GLN A 88 20.15 37.60 -3.49
N LYS A 89 20.96 38.10 -4.45
CA LYS A 89 22.40 37.90 -4.47
C LYS A 89 23.13 38.71 -3.38
N GLU A 90 22.68 39.92 -3.08
CA GLU A 90 23.22 40.78 -2.01
C GLU A 90 22.81 40.30 -0.61
N LEU A 91 21.66 39.62 -0.46
CA LEU A 91 21.20 39.07 0.82
C LEU A 91 21.94 37.80 1.28
N GLY A 92 22.85 37.24 0.48
CA GLY A 92 23.76 36.18 0.91
C GLY A 92 23.15 34.78 1.13
N GLU A 93 21.95 34.49 0.61
CA GLU A 93 21.25 33.20 0.81
C GLU A 93 21.58 32.11 -0.23
N MET A 94 22.58 32.28 -1.11
CA MET A 94 22.81 31.35 -2.24
C MET A 94 24.17 30.61 -2.28
N ASP A 95 24.95 30.56 -1.20
CA ASP A 95 26.28 29.92 -1.28
C ASP A 95 26.39 28.47 -0.78
N ASP A 96 25.30 27.72 -0.55
CA ASP A 96 25.45 26.24 -0.39
C ASP A 96 24.20 25.35 -0.53
N ALA A 97 23.04 25.86 -0.96
CA ALA A 97 21.88 25.01 -1.24
C ALA A 97 21.65 24.93 -2.75
N PRO A 98 21.86 23.77 -3.42
CA PRO A 98 21.26 23.57 -4.75
C PRO A 98 19.78 23.92 -4.65
N ASN A 99 19.24 24.63 -5.65
CA ASN A 99 17.81 24.97 -5.72
C ASN A 99 16.99 23.69 -5.48
N GLU A 100 16.48 23.51 -4.27
CA GLU A 100 15.70 22.34 -3.85
C GLU A 100 14.52 22.09 -4.81
N VAL A 101 13.98 23.18 -5.36
CA VAL A 101 12.95 23.19 -6.38
C VAL A 101 13.40 22.53 -7.69
N ASP A 102 14.63 22.77 -8.14
CA ASP A 102 15.18 22.20 -9.37
C ASP A 102 15.50 20.70 -9.19
N GLU A 103 15.92 20.30 -7.99
CA GLU A 103 16.04 18.89 -7.63
C GLU A 103 14.69 18.17 -7.66
N LEU A 104 13.65 18.78 -7.06
CA LEU A 104 12.29 18.23 -7.08
C LEU A 104 11.75 18.15 -8.52
N GLN A 105 12.00 19.15 -9.36
CA GLN A 105 11.63 19.12 -10.77
C GLN A 105 12.30 17.93 -11.49
N THR A 106 13.61 17.76 -11.31
CA THR A 106 14.37 16.65 -11.90
C THR A 106 13.80 15.31 -11.46
N ARG A 107 13.53 15.16 -10.16
CA ARG A 107 12.94 13.95 -9.60
C ARG A 107 11.52 13.66 -10.12
N ILE A 108 10.70 14.67 -10.37
CA ILE A 108 9.36 14.51 -10.98
C ILE A 108 9.50 13.98 -12.41
N ASP A 109 10.43 14.52 -13.18
CA ASP A 109 10.66 14.09 -14.57
C ASP A 109 11.24 12.66 -14.63
N GLU A 110 12.11 12.28 -13.69
CA GLU A 110 12.63 10.91 -13.57
C GLU A 110 11.60 9.89 -13.08
N ALA A 111 10.60 10.30 -12.29
CA ALA A 111 9.59 9.41 -11.72
C ALA A 111 8.69 8.75 -12.78
N GLN A 112 8.63 9.31 -14.01
CA GLN A 112 7.83 8.82 -15.13
C GLN A 112 6.36 8.59 -14.75
N MET A 113 5.76 9.58 -14.11
CA MET A 113 4.36 9.56 -13.67
C MET A 113 3.39 9.54 -14.87
N PRO A 114 2.19 8.96 -14.72
CA PRO A 114 1.07 9.16 -15.64
C PRO A 114 0.74 10.65 -15.83
N GLU A 115 0.06 10.99 -16.92
CA GLU A 115 -0.25 12.39 -17.27
C GLU A 115 -1.00 13.13 -16.15
N GLU A 116 -2.02 12.51 -15.54
CA GLU A 116 -2.78 13.10 -14.45
C GLU A 116 -1.89 13.41 -13.22
N ALA A 117 -1.13 12.41 -12.76
CA ALA A 117 -0.23 12.54 -11.63
C ALA A 117 0.89 13.56 -11.89
N ARG A 118 1.45 13.57 -13.10
CA ARG A 118 2.48 14.54 -13.51
C ARG A 118 1.93 15.96 -13.53
N SER A 119 0.73 16.16 -14.09
CA SER A 119 0.08 17.47 -14.14
C SER A 119 -0.17 18.03 -12.75
N LYS A 120 -0.71 17.22 -11.83
CA LYS A 120 -0.89 17.59 -10.41
C LYS A 120 0.43 17.88 -9.71
N ALA A 121 1.47 17.05 -9.88
CA ALA A 121 2.78 17.28 -9.28
C ALA A 121 3.43 18.59 -9.76
N ILE A 122 3.35 18.90 -11.06
CA ILE A 122 3.86 20.16 -11.63
C ILE A 122 3.06 21.35 -11.12
N ALA A 123 1.72 21.24 -11.01
CA ALA A 123 0.89 22.30 -10.47
C ALA A 123 1.25 22.62 -9.01
N GLU A 124 1.45 21.60 -8.18
CA GLU A 124 1.87 21.80 -6.78
C GLU A 124 3.31 22.31 -6.65
N LEU A 125 4.23 21.89 -7.52
CA LEU A 125 5.58 22.45 -7.58
C LEU A 125 5.57 23.94 -7.95
N ASN A 126 4.71 24.34 -8.89
CA ASN A 126 4.57 25.75 -9.26
C ASN A 126 3.99 26.59 -8.13
N LYS A 127 3.08 26.03 -7.31
CA LYS A 127 2.61 26.71 -6.08
C LYS A 127 3.73 26.83 -5.06
N LEU A 128 4.53 25.77 -4.86
CA LEU A 128 5.68 25.79 -3.95
C LEU A 128 6.70 26.87 -4.32
N LYS A 129 6.97 27.07 -5.63
CA LYS A 129 7.84 28.14 -6.15
C LYS A 129 7.40 29.56 -5.77
N MET A 130 6.09 29.79 -5.61
CA MET A 130 5.53 31.10 -5.28
C MET A 130 5.44 31.35 -3.76
N MET A 131 5.65 30.31 -2.94
CA MET A 131 5.51 30.39 -1.49
C MET A 131 6.84 30.67 -0.80
N SER A 132 6.79 31.29 0.38
CA SER A 132 7.96 31.42 1.24
C SER A 132 8.34 30.04 1.82
N PRO A 133 9.63 29.64 1.80
CA PRO A 133 10.11 28.36 2.36
C PRO A 133 9.80 28.17 3.85
N MET A 134 9.56 29.25 4.59
CA MET A 134 9.24 29.22 6.02
C MET A 134 7.75 28.97 6.33
N SER A 135 6.89 28.91 5.31
CA SER A 135 5.45 28.66 5.50
C SER A 135 5.17 27.22 5.91
N ALA A 136 4.23 27.03 6.85
CA ALA A 136 3.74 25.70 7.23
C ALA A 136 3.08 24.96 6.04
N GLU A 137 2.46 25.70 5.11
CA GLU A 137 1.86 25.16 3.89
C GLU A 137 2.92 24.66 2.91
N ALA A 138 4.07 25.34 2.82
CA ALA A 138 5.18 24.92 1.98
C ALA A 138 5.76 23.57 2.45
N SER A 139 5.81 23.33 3.77
CA SER A 139 6.23 22.03 4.32
C SER A 139 5.28 20.90 3.93
N VAL A 140 3.96 21.14 3.96
CA VAL A 140 2.95 20.14 3.56
C VAL A 140 3.04 19.85 2.06
N LEU A 141 3.20 20.87 1.22
CA LEU A 141 3.36 20.70 -0.23
C LEU A 141 4.66 19.98 -0.59
N ARG A 142 5.77 20.31 0.08
CA ARG A 142 7.03 19.59 -0.07
C ARG A 142 6.86 18.10 0.24
N GLY A 143 6.26 17.79 1.39
CA GLY A 143 5.96 16.40 1.77
C GLY A 143 5.08 15.69 0.74
N TYR A 144 4.08 16.37 0.18
CA TYR A 144 3.24 15.83 -0.88
C TYR A 144 4.04 15.50 -2.15
N ILE A 145 4.90 16.41 -2.61
CA ILE A 145 5.74 16.18 -3.79
C ILE A 145 6.72 15.03 -3.53
N ASP A 146 7.31 14.94 -2.33
CA ASP A 146 8.18 13.83 -1.95
C ASP A 146 7.46 12.47 -1.97
N TRP A 147 6.21 12.41 -1.50
CA TRP A 147 5.39 11.21 -1.61
C TRP A 147 5.07 10.86 -3.07
N MET A 148 4.67 11.85 -3.87
CA MET A 148 4.41 11.65 -5.31
C MET A 148 5.63 11.08 -6.03
N VAL A 149 6.82 11.60 -5.76
CA VAL A 149 8.06 11.13 -6.39
C VAL A 149 8.51 9.77 -5.87
N SER A 150 8.36 9.49 -4.57
CA SER A 150 8.85 8.26 -3.94
C SER A 150 8.01 7.03 -4.28
N VAL A 151 6.74 7.21 -4.61
CA VAL A 151 5.86 6.12 -5.03
C VAL A 151 6.28 5.60 -6.43
N PRO A 152 6.38 4.27 -6.64
CA PRO A 152 6.89 3.71 -7.89
C PRO A 152 5.83 3.63 -9.00
N TRP A 153 5.83 4.59 -9.94
CA TRP A 153 4.87 4.64 -11.05
C TRP A 153 5.12 3.62 -12.18
N LYS A 154 6.40 3.42 -12.54
CA LYS A 154 6.79 2.57 -13.70
C LYS A 154 7.86 1.53 -13.39
N LYS A 155 8.67 1.75 -12.36
CA LYS A 155 9.74 0.83 -11.96
C LYS A 155 9.15 -0.51 -11.50
N ARG A 156 9.57 -1.63 -12.12
CA ARG A 156 9.08 -2.98 -11.82
C ARG A 156 10.20 -3.99 -11.63
N SER A 157 9.97 -4.97 -10.78
CA SER A 157 10.83 -6.14 -10.60
C SER A 157 10.66 -7.10 -11.79
N LYS A 158 11.74 -7.77 -12.21
CA LYS A 158 11.68 -8.82 -13.23
C LYS A 158 11.04 -10.08 -12.64
N ILE A 159 9.80 -10.37 -13.04
CA ILE A 159 9.05 -11.54 -12.56
C ILE A 159 9.62 -12.81 -13.19
N LYS A 160 9.70 -13.89 -12.40
CA LYS A 160 10.07 -15.23 -12.87
C LYS A 160 8.85 -16.15 -12.82
N HIS A 161 8.58 -16.84 -13.93
CA HIS A 161 7.40 -17.71 -14.10
C HIS A 161 7.79 -19.20 -14.22
N ASP A 162 8.90 -19.58 -13.61
CA ASP A 162 9.38 -20.95 -13.60
C ASP A 162 8.75 -21.71 -12.42
N LEU A 163 7.81 -22.60 -12.73
CA LEU A 163 7.12 -23.43 -11.74
C LEU A 163 8.05 -24.47 -11.11
N GLY A 164 9.01 -25.01 -11.86
CA GLY A 164 9.98 -25.98 -11.33
C GLY A 164 10.87 -25.33 -10.27
N ARG A 165 11.32 -24.10 -10.54
CA ARG A 165 12.02 -23.29 -9.54
C ARG A 165 11.13 -22.95 -8.34
N ALA A 166 9.87 -22.56 -8.57
CA ALA A 166 8.95 -22.22 -7.48
C ALA A 166 8.74 -23.42 -6.55
N ALA A 167 8.53 -24.62 -7.11
CA ALA A 167 8.38 -25.86 -6.34
C ALA A 167 9.64 -26.18 -5.53
N LYS A 168 10.83 -26.00 -6.12
CA LYS A 168 12.10 -26.21 -5.41
C LYS A 168 12.24 -25.28 -4.21
N ILE A 169 11.97 -23.98 -4.40
CA ILE A 169 12.03 -22.97 -3.33
C ILE A 169 11.04 -23.29 -2.20
N LEU A 170 9.78 -23.59 -2.55
CA LEU A 170 8.76 -23.92 -1.54
C LEU A 170 9.12 -25.18 -0.74
N ASN A 171 9.76 -26.18 -1.37
CA ASN A 171 10.22 -27.38 -0.69
C ASN A 171 11.51 -27.21 0.10
N GLU A 172 12.36 -26.26 -0.29
CA GLU A 172 13.57 -25.91 0.45
C GLU A 172 13.21 -25.23 1.78
N ASP A 173 12.27 -24.28 1.77
CA ASP A 173 11.97 -23.48 2.97
C ASP A 173 10.95 -24.10 3.93
N HIS A 174 10.13 -25.04 3.45
CA HIS A 174 9.05 -25.62 4.25
C HIS A 174 9.08 -27.13 4.17
N TYR A 175 8.99 -27.80 5.32
CA TYR A 175 8.79 -29.24 5.40
C TYR A 175 7.30 -29.60 5.28
N GLY A 176 6.98 -30.74 4.68
CA GLY A 176 5.61 -31.20 4.54
C GLY A 176 4.75 -30.29 3.66
N LEU A 177 3.49 -30.05 4.06
CA LEU A 177 2.54 -29.14 3.42
C LEU A 177 2.31 -29.40 1.91
N LYS A 178 2.29 -30.67 1.49
CA LYS A 178 2.20 -31.05 0.07
C LYS A 178 1.00 -30.41 -0.62
N GLU A 179 -0.20 -30.60 -0.06
CA GLU A 179 -1.45 -30.05 -0.62
C GLU A 179 -1.43 -28.51 -0.72
N VAL A 180 -0.89 -27.84 0.30
CA VAL A 180 -0.79 -26.37 0.35
C VAL A 180 0.17 -25.86 -0.73
N LYS A 181 1.33 -26.53 -0.89
CA LYS A 181 2.31 -26.17 -1.91
C LYS A 181 1.78 -26.41 -3.32
N ASP A 182 1.07 -27.52 -3.53
CA ASP A 182 0.47 -27.84 -4.83
C ASP A 182 -0.58 -26.80 -5.21
N ARG A 183 -1.46 -26.40 -4.29
CA ARG A 183 -2.41 -25.28 -4.48
C ARG A 183 -1.72 -23.96 -4.83
N ILE A 184 -0.62 -23.63 -4.16
CA ILE A 184 0.17 -22.43 -4.48
C ILE A 184 0.75 -22.53 -5.90
N LEU A 185 1.24 -23.71 -6.30
CA LEU A 185 1.77 -23.93 -7.65
C LEU A 185 0.67 -23.84 -8.72
N GLU A 186 -0.53 -24.35 -8.45
CA GLU A 186 -1.71 -24.18 -9.31
C GLU A 186 -2.03 -22.70 -9.52
N TYR A 187 -2.08 -21.93 -8.42
CA TYR A 187 -2.31 -20.49 -8.46
C TYR A 187 -1.23 -19.76 -9.30
N LEU A 188 0.04 -20.08 -9.09
CA LEU A 188 1.16 -19.52 -9.89
C LEU A 188 1.11 -19.96 -11.36
N ALA A 189 0.61 -21.16 -11.66
CA ALA A 189 0.45 -21.65 -13.03
C ALA A 189 -0.64 -20.87 -13.78
N VAL A 190 -1.74 -20.52 -13.12
CA VAL A 190 -2.77 -19.64 -13.68
C VAL A 190 -2.19 -18.25 -13.97
N GLN A 191 -1.41 -17.68 -13.03
CA GLN A 191 -0.73 -16.40 -13.25
C GLN A 191 0.23 -16.40 -14.44
N LYS A 192 0.86 -17.54 -14.77
CA LYS A 192 1.73 -17.64 -15.94
C LYS A 192 0.96 -17.48 -17.26
N ARG A 193 -0.32 -17.86 -17.30
CA ARG A 193 -1.15 -17.79 -18.52
C ARG A 193 -1.84 -16.43 -18.69
N VAL A 194 -2.19 -15.74 -17.60
CA VAL A 194 -2.97 -14.50 -17.65
C VAL A 194 -2.11 -13.29 -17.32
N ARG A 195 -2.13 -12.26 -18.19
CA ARG A 195 -1.34 -11.02 -17.99
C ARG A 195 -1.82 -10.14 -16.84
N LYS A 196 -3.13 -10.16 -16.54
CA LYS A 196 -3.74 -9.42 -15.42
C LYS A 196 -4.50 -10.41 -14.54
N ILE A 197 -4.23 -10.38 -13.24
CA ILE A 197 -4.90 -11.26 -12.27
C ILE A 197 -6.31 -10.73 -12.07
N LYS A 198 -7.30 -11.36 -12.70
CA LYS A 198 -8.72 -11.22 -12.34
C LYS A 198 -9.20 -12.32 -11.39
N GLY A 199 -8.26 -13.15 -10.91
CA GLY A 199 -8.55 -14.29 -10.05
C GLY A 199 -8.68 -13.87 -8.59
N PRO A 200 -9.23 -14.76 -7.75
CA PRO A 200 -9.37 -14.53 -6.31
C PRO A 200 -8.00 -14.32 -5.63
N VAL A 201 -8.01 -13.56 -4.53
CA VAL A 201 -6.81 -13.30 -3.73
C VAL A 201 -6.52 -14.50 -2.84
N LEU A 202 -5.27 -14.95 -2.78
CA LEU A 202 -4.88 -16.09 -1.95
C LEU A 202 -5.01 -15.75 -0.46
N CYS A 203 -5.75 -16.54 0.32
CA CYS A 203 -5.87 -16.38 1.76
C CYS A 203 -5.39 -17.64 2.49
N LEU A 204 -4.30 -17.52 3.24
CA LEU A 204 -3.71 -18.60 4.04
C LEU A 204 -4.33 -18.59 5.44
N VAL A 205 -5.16 -19.58 5.76
CA VAL A 205 -5.88 -19.67 7.04
C VAL A 205 -5.34 -20.83 7.87
N GLY A 206 -5.04 -20.62 9.14
CA GLY A 206 -4.60 -21.71 10.02
C GLY A 206 -4.19 -21.22 11.40
N PRO A 207 -3.86 -22.10 12.35
CA PRO A 207 -3.44 -21.67 13.68
C PRO A 207 -2.14 -20.85 13.64
N PRO A 208 -1.82 -20.09 14.70
CA PRO A 208 -0.57 -19.33 14.76
C PRO A 208 0.63 -20.27 14.75
N GLY A 209 1.72 -19.86 14.09
CA GLY A 209 2.97 -20.63 14.06
C GLY A 209 3.03 -21.75 13.03
N VAL A 210 2.07 -21.84 12.10
CA VAL A 210 2.11 -22.82 10.99
C VAL A 210 2.90 -22.35 9.75
N GLY A 211 3.60 -21.21 9.80
CA GLY A 211 4.44 -20.76 8.67
C GLY A 211 3.73 -19.99 7.56
N LYS A 212 2.54 -19.42 7.80
CA LYS A 212 1.80 -18.60 6.81
C LYS A 212 2.64 -17.44 6.27
N THR A 213 3.30 -16.68 7.15
CA THR A 213 4.14 -15.55 6.78
C THR A 213 5.37 -15.98 5.98
N SER A 214 6.02 -17.08 6.39
CA SER A 214 7.20 -17.61 5.69
C SER A 214 6.84 -18.20 4.32
N LEU A 215 5.64 -18.75 4.14
CA LEU A 215 5.13 -19.15 2.82
C LEU A 215 4.98 -17.95 1.88
N GLY A 216 4.41 -16.84 2.36
CA GLY A 216 4.32 -15.60 1.57
C GLY A 216 5.70 -15.07 1.14
N GLU A 217 6.70 -15.13 2.02
CA GLU A 217 8.08 -14.75 1.70
C GLU A 217 8.71 -15.70 0.67
N SER A 218 8.42 -17.00 0.76
CA SER A 218 8.89 -18.02 -0.18
C SER A 218 8.26 -17.83 -1.56
N MET A 219 6.98 -17.46 -1.63
CA MET A 219 6.30 -17.10 -2.86
C MET A 219 6.91 -15.84 -3.52
N ALA A 220 7.26 -14.83 -2.73
CA ALA A 220 7.91 -13.63 -3.24
C ALA A 220 9.29 -13.96 -3.84
N ARG A 221 10.08 -14.79 -3.15
CA ARG A 221 11.39 -15.27 -3.63
C ARG A 221 11.28 -16.19 -4.85
N ALA A 222 10.26 -17.04 -4.92
CA ALA A 222 9.96 -17.89 -6.07
C ALA A 222 9.64 -17.05 -7.32
N THR A 223 8.78 -16.04 -7.17
CA THR A 223 8.35 -15.15 -8.27
C THR A 223 9.33 -14.00 -8.55
N ASN A 224 10.38 -13.85 -7.73
CA ASN A 224 11.35 -12.76 -7.78
C ASN A 224 10.72 -11.36 -7.63
N ARG A 225 9.72 -11.26 -6.75
CA ARG A 225 9.08 -10.01 -6.33
C ARG A 225 9.70 -9.54 -5.01
N LYS A 226 9.72 -8.22 -4.78
CA LYS A 226 10.04 -7.69 -3.45
C LYS A 226 8.93 -8.06 -2.48
N PHE A 227 9.31 -8.58 -1.31
CA PHE A 227 8.38 -8.97 -0.26
C PHE A 227 8.07 -7.77 0.64
N VAL A 228 6.78 -7.55 0.91
CA VAL A 228 6.28 -6.48 1.76
C VAL A 228 5.26 -7.06 2.71
N ARG A 229 5.40 -6.79 4.00
CA ARG A 229 4.41 -7.17 5.02
C ARG A 229 3.70 -5.95 5.59
N MET A 230 2.37 -6.05 5.68
CA MET A 230 1.49 -5.10 6.33
C MET A 230 0.58 -5.87 7.28
N ALA A 231 0.65 -5.56 8.58
CA ALA A 231 -0.24 -6.14 9.57
C ALA A 231 -1.55 -5.34 9.58
N LEU A 232 -2.67 -6.05 9.46
CA LEU A 232 -4.03 -5.51 9.55
C LEU A 232 -4.65 -5.73 10.94
N GLY A 233 -3.99 -6.51 11.80
CA GLY A 233 -4.43 -6.73 13.16
C GLY A 233 -4.49 -5.42 13.96
N GLY A 234 -5.69 -5.11 14.47
CA GLY A 234 -5.93 -3.89 15.24
C GLY A 234 -6.18 -2.64 14.39
N VAL A 235 -6.24 -2.75 13.06
CA VAL A 235 -6.72 -1.66 12.20
C VAL A 235 -8.21 -1.46 12.46
N ARG A 236 -8.59 -0.23 12.77
CA ARG A 236 -9.98 0.16 13.07
C ARG A 236 -10.48 1.32 12.22
N ASP A 237 -9.57 2.06 11.58
CA ASP A 237 -9.88 3.24 10.79
C ASP A 237 -9.48 3.01 9.33
N GLU A 238 -10.36 3.39 8.42
CA GLU A 238 -10.13 3.42 6.98
C GLU A 238 -8.96 4.34 6.60
N ALA A 239 -8.72 5.40 7.36
CA ALA A 239 -7.61 6.31 7.14
C ALA A 239 -6.23 5.61 7.24
N GLU A 240 -6.13 4.47 7.92
CA GLU A 240 -4.88 3.70 7.92
C GLU A 240 -4.57 3.05 6.56
N ILE A 241 -5.59 2.81 5.74
CA ILE A 241 -5.49 2.21 4.40
C ILE A 241 -5.45 3.30 3.33
N ARG A 242 -6.40 4.26 3.35
CA ARG A 242 -6.54 5.34 2.36
C ARG A 242 -5.86 6.66 2.72
N GLY A 243 -5.26 6.78 3.89
CA GLY A 243 -4.63 8.02 4.35
C GLY A 243 -5.61 9.10 4.81
N HIS A 244 -5.05 10.21 5.25
CA HIS A 244 -5.79 11.40 5.65
C HIS A 244 -5.81 12.44 4.53
N ARG A 245 -6.90 13.23 4.46
CA ARG A 245 -6.94 14.40 3.59
C ARG A 245 -5.80 15.38 3.91
N ARG A 246 -5.30 16.08 2.90
CA ARG A 246 -4.17 17.03 2.99
C ARG A 246 -4.57 18.37 3.64
N THR A 247 -5.11 18.33 4.86
CA THR A 247 -5.60 19.50 5.60
C THR A 247 -4.71 19.92 6.77
N TYR A 248 -3.84 19.05 7.28
CA TYR A 248 -3.03 19.32 8.47
C TYR A 248 -1.55 18.95 8.27
N ILE A 249 -0.66 19.58 9.04
CA ILE A 249 0.80 19.38 9.00
C ILE A 249 1.22 17.93 9.33
N GLY A 250 0.31 17.13 9.91
CA GLY A 250 0.51 15.69 10.18
C GLY A 250 -0.26 14.75 9.26
N SER A 251 -0.89 15.23 8.19
CA SER A 251 -1.57 14.36 7.22
C SER A 251 -0.56 13.45 6.53
N MET A 252 -0.86 12.16 6.50
CA MET A 252 0.01 11.13 5.92
C MET A 252 -0.80 10.27 4.94
N PRO A 253 -0.15 9.76 3.87
CA PRO A 253 -0.76 8.78 2.99
C PRO A 253 -1.00 7.45 3.73
N GLY A 254 -1.88 6.63 3.20
CA GLY A 254 -2.20 5.33 3.79
C GLY A 254 -0.98 4.41 3.91
N LYS A 255 -1.03 3.45 4.84
CA LYS A 255 0.05 2.48 5.07
C LYS A 255 0.40 1.71 3.78
N LEU A 256 -0.57 1.50 2.90
CA LEU A 256 -0.35 0.85 1.60
C LEU A 256 0.64 1.65 0.73
N LEU A 257 0.38 2.93 0.49
CA LEU A 257 1.26 3.80 -0.29
C LEU A 257 2.61 4.03 0.39
N GLN A 258 2.62 4.20 1.72
CA GLN A 258 3.89 4.29 2.47
C GLN A 258 4.79 3.07 2.24
N LYS A 259 4.20 1.87 2.19
CA LYS A 259 4.92 0.63 1.93
C LYS A 259 5.32 0.51 0.46
N MET A 260 4.49 0.96 -0.48
CA MET A 260 4.85 1.03 -1.90
C MET A 260 6.09 1.91 -2.13
N ALA A 261 6.10 3.12 -1.55
CA ALA A 261 7.22 4.05 -1.60
C ALA A 261 8.51 3.43 -1.02
N LYS A 262 8.44 2.80 0.16
CA LYS A 262 9.59 2.09 0.77
C LYS A 262 10.12 0.94 -0.10
N THR A 263 9.24 0.28 -0.84
CA THR A 263 9.61 -0.89 -1.66
C THR A 263 10.22 -0.47 -3.00
N GLY A 264 9.78 0.67 -3.55
CA GLY A 264 10.33 1.29 -4.75
C GLY A 264 10.14 0.49 -6.03
N VAL A 265 9.15 -0.41 -6.08
CA VAL A 265 8.71 -1.14 -7.28
C VAL A 265 7.18 -1.24 -7.29
N ARG A 266 6.58 -1.24 -8.48
CA ARG A 266 5.13 -1.26 -8.69
C ARG A 266 4.49 -2.65 -8.52
N ASN A 267 5.26 -3.72 -8.69
CA ASN A 267 4.78 -5.11 -8.66
C ASN A 267 5.31 -5.97 -7.49
N PRO A 268 5.33 -5.48 -6.24
CA PRO A 268 5.75 -6.29 -5.10
C PRO A 268 4.71 -7.37 -4.76
N LEU A 269 5.09 -8.28 -3.86
CA LEU A 269 4.15 -9.17 -3.18
C LEU A 269 3.81 -8.55 -1.81
N PHE A 270 2.55 -8.21 -1.61
CA PHE A 270 2.01 -7.71 -0.35
C PHE A 270 1.40 -8.86 0.45
N LEU A 271 1.98 -9.12 1.62
CA LEU A 271 1.40 -10.00 2.61
C LEU A 271 0.59 -9.16 3.60
N LEU A 272 -0.72 -9.34 3.57
CA LEU A 272 -1.70 -8.74 4.46
C LEU A 272 -1.95 -9.68 5.64
N ASP A 273 -1.33 -9.38 6.78
CA ASP A 273 -1.26 -10.27 7.93
C ASP A 273 -2.43 -10.01 8.90
N GLU A 274 -3.06 -11.07 9.42
CA GLU A 274 -4.14 -11.02 10.42
C GLU A 274 -5.40 -10.27 9.97
N ILE A 275 -5.93 -10.61 8.79
CA ILE A 275 -7.15 -9.99 8.24
C ILE A 275 -8.41 -10.28 9.07
N ASP A 276 -8.43 -11.35 9.87
CA ASP A 276 -9.50 -11.68 10.82
C ASP A 276 -9.55 -10.76 12.03
N LYS A 277 -8.51 -9.96 12.27
CA LYS A 277 -8.41 -9.06 13.44
C LYS A 277 -8.67 -7.60 13.08
N MET A 278 -9.23 -7.33 11.90
CA MET A 278 -9.72 -6.00 11.56
C MET A 278 -10.98 -5.71 12.38
N GLY A 279 -10.98 -4.58 13.08
CA GLY A 279 -12.14 -4.15 13.87
C GLY A 279 -13.04 -3.25 13.05
N MET A 280 -14.35 -3.33 13.31
CA MET A 280 -15.29 -2.30 12.86
C MET A 280 -15.41 -1.25 13.98
N ASP A 281 -15.09 0.01 13.68
CA ASP A 281 -15.40 1.16 14.55
C ASP A 281 -16.49 2.02 13.89
N HIS A 282 -17.19 2.83 14.68
CA HIS A 282 -18.26 3.72 14.22
C HIS A 282 -17.82 4.81 13.20
N ARG A 283 -16.52 4.94 12.92
CA ARG A 283 -15.94 5.99 12.07
C ARG A 283 -15.70 5.57 10.61
N GLY A 284 -15.90 4.30 10.28
CA GLY A 284 -15.71 3.76 8.93
C GLY A 284 -15.45 2.26 8.96
N ASP A 285 -15.66 1.59 7.84
CA ASP A 285 -15.39 0.15 7.71
C ASP A 285 -14.05 -0.06 6.99
N PRO A 286 -12.96 -0.42 7.69
CA PRO A 286 -11.67 -0.69 7.02
C PRO A 286 -11.78 -1.87 6.03
N ALA A 287 -12.76 -2.77 6.17
CA ALA A 287 -12.98 -3.83 5.19
C ALA A 287 -13.42 -3.27 3.84
N SER A 288 -14.18 -2.16 3.82
CA SER A 288 -14.59 -1.50 2.58
C SER A 288 -13.40 -0.90 1.81
N ALA A 289 -12.46 -0.27 2.51
CA ALA A 289 -11.21 0.20 1.91
C ALA A 289 -10.34 -0.96 1.40
N MET A 290 -10.31 -2.08 2.12
CA MET A 290 -9.62 -3.28 1.65
C MET A 290 -10.27 -3.91 0.41
N LEU A 291 -11.60 -3.82 0.25
CA LEU A 291 -12.27 -4.30 -0.96
C LEU A 291 -11.79 -3.56 -2.20
N GLU A 292 -11.68 -2.24 -2.15
CA GLU A 292 -11.16 -1.46 -3.28
C GLU A 292 -9.72 -1.86 -3.66
N VAL A 293 -8.89 -2.16 -2.66
CA VAL A 293 -7.50 -2.60 -2.86
C VAL A 293 -7.42 -4.01 -3.45
N LEU A 294 -8.29 -4.92 -3.00
CA LEU A 294 -8.25 -6.34 -3.34
C LEU A 294 -9.05 -6.69 -4.59
N ASP A 295 -10.05 -5.89 -4.95
CA ASP A 295 -10.90 -6.13 -6.12
C ASP A 295 -10.14 -5.81 -7.41
N PRO A 296 -9.91 -6.80 -8.30
CA PRO A 296 -9.26 -6.57 -9.60
C PRO A 296 -9.99 -5.58 -10.51
N GLU A 297 -11.27 -5.32 -10.26
CA GLU A 297 -12.04 -4.35 -11.03
C GLU A 297 -11.85 -2.91 -10.55
N GLN A 298 -11.45 -2.69 -9.29
CA GLN A 298 -11.31 -1.36 -8.71
C GLN A 298 -9.86 -0.95 -8.46
N ASN A 299 -8.98 -1.92 -8.18
CA ASN A 299 -7.60 -1.66 -7.75
C ASN A 299 -6.72 -0.93 -8.78
N HIS A 300 -7.15 -0.82 -10.03
CA HIS A 300 -6.47 -0.05 -11.06
C HIS A 300 -6.60 1.47 -10.89
N ALA A 301 -7.61 1.90 -10.12
CA ALA A 301 -7.92 3.30 -9.83
C ALA A 301 -8.07 3.52 -8.32
N PHE A 302 -7.18 2.93 -7.51
CA PHE A 302 -7.23 3.09 -6.05
C PHE A 302 -6.97 4.55 -5.68
N ASN A 303 -7.91 5.15 -4.94
CA ASN A 303 -7.83 6.55 -4.56
C ASN A 303 -7.43 6.72 -3.09
N ASP A 304 -6.24 7.27 -2.85
CA ASP A 304 -5.78 7.66 -1.52
C ASP A 304 -6.15 9.13 -1.23
N HIS A 305 -6.73 9.38 -0.05
CA HIS A 305 -7.21 10.70 0.35
C HIS A 305 -6.09 11.74 0.47
N TYR A 306 -4.84 11.32 0.67
CA TYR A 306 -3.70 12.22 0.73
C TYR A 306 -3.16 12.54 -0.66
N LEU A 307 -3.07 11.53 -1.54
CA LEU A 307 -2.51 11.68 -2.88
C LEU A 307 -3.49 12.37 -3.84
N GLU A 308 -4.79 12.14 -3.67
CA GLU A 308 -5.88 12.67 -4.52
C GLU A 308 -5.70 12.34 -6.02
N VAL A 309 -4.99 11.26 -6.33
CA VAL A 309 -4.78 10.71 -7.67
C VAL A 309 -4.95 9.20 -7.64
N ASP A 310 -5.47 8.69 -8.74
CA ASP A 310 -5.68 7.25 -8.89
C ASP A 310 -4.35 6.54 -9.06
N TYR A 311 -4.12 5.53 -8.22
CA TYR A 311 -2.90 4.74 -8.22
C TYR A 311 -3.19 3.29 -8.62
N ASP A 312 -2.50 2.79 -9.65
CA ASP A 312 -2.75 1.46 -10.20
C ASP A 312 -2.02 0.36 -9.41
N LEU A 313 -2.78 -0.42 -8.65
CA LEU A 313 -2.34 -1.58 -7.87
C LEU A 313 -2.53 -2.92 -8.60
N SER A 314 -2.98 -2.94 -9.86
CA SER A 314 -3.28 -4.18 -10.61
C SER A 314 -2.09 -5.14 -10.72
N ASP A 315 -0.87 -4.61 -10.72
CA ASP A 315 0.37 -5.39 -10.83
C ASP A 315 0.87 -5.95 -9.48
N VAL A 316 0.30 -5.50 -8.37
CA VAL A 316 0.64 -5.95 -7.02
C VAL A 316 0.05 -7.32 -6.78
N MET A 317 0.86 -8.23 -6.22
CA MET A 317 0.37 -9.56 -5.83
C MET A 317 -0.01 -9.53 -4.36
N PHE A 318 -1.30 -9.59 -4.06
CA PHE A 318 -1.80 -9.66 -2.69
C PHE A 318 -1.91 -11.11 -2.21
N VAL A 319 -1.47 -11.35 -0.97
CA VAL A 319 -1.66 -12.60 -0.24
C VAL A 319 -2.12 -12.23 1.15
N CYS A 320 -3.24 -12.80 1.60
CA CYS A 320 -3.80 -12.58 2.93
C CYS A 320 -3.42 -13.73 3.85
N THR A 321 -3.27 -13.44 5.14
CA THR A 321 -3.22 -14.47 6.18
C THR A 321 -4.33 -14.23 7.19
N SER A 322 -4.82 -15.32 7.77
CA SER A 322 -5.81 -15.29 8.84
C SER A 322 -5.55 -16.40 9.84
N ASN A 323 -5.93 -16.20 11.11
CA ASN A 323 -5.88 -17.27 12.11
C ASN A 323 -7.17 -18.08 12.16
N THR A 324 -8.29 -17.44 11.85
CA THR A 324 -9.63 -18.00 11.90
C THR A 324 -10.39 -17.76 10.59
N MET A 325 -11.53 -18.43 10.42
CA MET A 325 -12.44 -18.17 9.29
C MET A 325 -13.35 -16.95 9.53
N ASN A 326 -13.16 -16.21 10.63
CA ASN A 326 -13.95 -15.02 10.96
C ASN A 326 -13.48 -13.80 10.15
N ILE A 327 -13.53 -13.93 8.83
CA ILE A 327 -13.19 -12.86 7.88
C ILE A 327 -14.51 -12.21 7.44
N PRO A 328 -14.56 -10.88 7.25
CA PRO A 328 -15.75 -10.21 6.71
C PRO A 328 -16.23 -10.87 5.42
N GLY A 329 -17.53 -11.21 5.33
CA GLY A 329 -18.12 -11.94 4.19
C GLY A 329 -17.77 -11.35 2.82
N PRO A 330 -17.89 -10.03 2.60
CA PRO A 330 -17.53 -9.42 1.32
C PRO A 330 -16.09 -9.67 0.86
N LEU A 331 -15.15 -9.74 1.81
CA LEU A 331 -13.75 -10.03 1.53
C LEU A 331 -13.55 -11.52 1.24
N LEU A 332 -14.22 -12.39 1.99
CA LEU A 332 -14.14 -13.84 1.83
C LEU A 332 -14.57 -14.29 0.42
N ASP A 333 -15.61 -13.67 -0.14
CA ASP A 333 -16.13 -13.96 -1.48
C ASP A 333 -15.14 -13.63 -2.62
N ARG A 334 -14.11 -12.85 -2.32
CA ARG A 334 -13.03 -12.47 -3.27
C ARG A 334 -11.73 -13.23 -3.01
N MET A 335 -11.74 -14.19 -2.08
CA MET A 335 -10.56 -14.93 -1.65
C MET A 335 -10.61 -16.42 -1.99
N GLU A 336 -9.47 -16.96 -2.36
CA GLU A 336 -9.24 -18.40 -2.41
C GLU A 336 -8.62 -18.83 -1.08
N VAL A 337 -9.41 -19.52 -0.26
CA VAL A 337 -8.97 -19.95 1.06
C VAL A 337 -8.18 -21.26 0.98
N ILE A 338 -6.92 -21.21 1.41
CA ILE A 338 -6.09 -22.39 1.64
C ILE A 338 -5.94 -22.58 3.15
N ARG A 339 -6.43 -23.72 3.63
CA ARG A 339 -6.36 -24.08 5.06
C ARG A 339 -5.04 -24.81 5.35
N LEU A 340 -4.25 -24.26 6.27
CA LEU A 340 -3.05 -24.87 6.80
C LEU A 340 -3.40 -25.57 8.11
N PRO A 341 -3.35 -26.91 8.17
CA PRO A 341 -3.50 -27.63 9.42
C PRO A 341 -2.31 -27.38 10.35
N GLY A 342 -2.43 -27.86 11.59
CA GLY A 342 -1.27 -28.00 12.47
C GLY A 342 -0.32 -29.09 11.99
N TYR A 343 0.83 -29.18 12.63
CA TYR A 343 1.86 -30.17 12.33
C TYR A 343 1.75 -31.39 13.24
N THR A 344 2.07 -32.57 12.71
CA THR A 344 2.26 -33.79 13.51
C THR A 344 3.56 -33.74 14.32
N GLU A 345 3.76 -34.65 15.27
CA GLU A 345 5.02 -34.72 16.06
C GLU A 345 6.24 -34.89 15.13
N ASP A 346 6.17 -35.84 14.20
CA ASP A 346 7.25 -36.11 13.23
C ASP A 346 7.53 -34.91 12.32
N GLU A 347 6.48 -34.18 11.90
CA GLU A 347 6.62 -32.96 11.12
C GLU A 347 7.30 -31.86 11.94
N LYS A 348 6.88 -31.65 13.19
CA LYS A 348 7.51 -30.65 14.08
C LYS A 348 8.96 -30.96 14.35
N LEU A 349 9.30 -32.23 14.56
CA LEU A 349 10.67 -32.70 14.75
C LEU A 349 11.54 -32.34 13.54
N ASN A 350 11.11 -32.73 12.34
CA ASN A 350 11.80 -32.40 11.09
C ASN A 350 11.91 -30.88 10.86
N ILE A 351 10.86 -30.11 11.17
CA ILE A 351 10.88 -28.65 11.07
C ILE A 351 11.90 -28.06 12.05
N CYS A 352 11.97 -28.61 13.26
CA CYS A 352 12.87 -28.15 14.29
C CYS A 352 14.33 -28.35 13.89
N GLU A 353 14.68 -29.56 13.44
CA GLU A 353 16.04 -29.90 13.02
C GLU A 353 16.50 -29.13 11.80
N ARG A 354 15.66 -29.05 10.76
CA ARG A 354 16.05 -28.45 9.48
C ARG A 354 16.06 -26.92 9.51
N TYR A 355 15.15 -26.31 10.28
CA TYR A 355 14.91 -24.87 10.21
C TYR A 355 15.08 -24.15 11.54
N LEU A 356 14.39 -24.57 12.59
CA LEU A 356 14.32 -23.79 13.84
C LEU A 356 15.66 -23.80 14.58
N LEU A 357 16.28 -24.96 14.75
CA LEU A 357 17.56 -25.10 15.45
C LEU A 357 18.69 -24.35 14.73
N PRO A 358 18.94 -24.55 13.41
CA PRO A 358 19.96 -23.77 12.69
C PRO A 358 19.71 -22.27 12.69
N LYS A 359 18.43 -21.85 12.66
CA LYS A 359 18.05 -20.44 12.75
C LYS A 359 18.37 -19.87 14.14
N GLN A 360 17.99 -20.57 15.21
CA GLN A 360 18.23 -20.10 16.58
C GLN A 360 19.71 -20.12 16.96
N VAL A 361 20.49 -21.14 16.54
CA VAL A 361 21.96 -21.17 16.72
C VAL A 361 22.61 -19.92 16.13
N ARG A 362 22.28 -19.56 14.88
CA ARG A 362 22.79 -18.34 14.23
C ARG A 362 22.33 -17.05 14.91
N GLN A 363 21.05 -16.96 15.28
CA GLN A 363 20.50 -15.75 15.93
C GLN A 363 21.08 -15.49 17.32
N ASN A 364 21.47 -16.53 18.05
CA ASN A 364 22.07 -16.41 19.38
C ASN A 364 23.61 -16.35 19.35
N GLY A 365 24.23 -16.33 18.15
CA GLY A 365 25.67 -16.15 17.98
C GLY A 365 26.52 -17.40 18.28
N LEU A 366 25.91 -18.58 18.37
CA LEU A 366 26.63 -19.86 18.50
C LEU A 366 27.26 -20.24 17.16
N LYS A 367 28.48 -20.78 17.16
CA LYS A 367 29.13 -21.29 15.95
C LYS A 367 28.53 -22.63 15.54
N ALA A 368 28.65 -22.95 14.25
CA ALA A 368 28.23 -24.24 13.72
C ALA A 368 29.02 -25.37 14.42
N GLY A 369 28.30 -26.30 15.05
CA GLY A 369 28.90 -27.44 15.76
C GLY A 369 29.22 -27.21 17.24
N GLU A 370 29.07 -25.99 17.77
CA GLU A 370 29.21 -25.76 19.24
C GLU A 370 28.07 -26.43 20.03
N MET A 371 26.92 -26.64 19.39
CA MET A 371 25.73 -27.20 20.02
C MET A 371 24.93 -28.06 19.06
N SER A 372 24.47 -29.20 19.54
CA SER A 372 23.44 -30.03 18.93
C SER A 372 22.39 -30.37 19.99
N ILE A 373 21.18 -30.74 19.54
CA ILE A 373 20.13 -31.27 20.42
C ILE A 373 19.81 -32.66 19.90
N ASP A 374 19.76 -33.63 20.79
CA ASP A 374 19.39 -35.00 20.45
C ASP A 374 17.92 -35.08 19.99
N GLU A 375 17.62 -36.03 19.11
CA GLU A 375 16.27 -36.22 18.54
C GLU A 375 15.25 -36.51 19.64
N GLN A 376 15.63 -37.35 20.62
CA GLN A 376 14.79 -37.66 21.78
C GLN A 376 14.55 -36.43 22.66
N ALA A 377 15.56 -35.56 22.82
CA ALA A 377 15.40 -34.33 23.56
C ALA A 377 14.45 -33.36 22.83
N LEU A 378 14.50 -33.28 21.50
CA LEU A 378 13.55 -32.49 20.71
C LEU A 378 12.11 -33.00 20.85
N LEU A 379 11.92 -34.32 20.79
CA LEU A 379 10.63 -34.97 21.05
C LEU A 379 10.09 -34.64 22.44
N ASP A 380 10.93 -34.69 23.47
CA ASP A 380 10.55 -34.34 24.84
C ASP A 380 10.18 -32.86 24.98
N VAL A 381 10.87 -31.95 24.28
CA VAL A 381 10.47 -30.53 24.20
C VAL A 381 9.08 -30.39 23.58
N ILE A 382 8.81 -31.09 22.47
CA ILE A 382 7.52 -31.06 21.79
C ILE A 382 6.41 -31.56 22.73
N ARG A 383 6.60 -32.69 23.42
CA ARG A 383 5.57 -33.34 24.25
C ARG A 383 5.32 -32.67 25.60
N TYR A 384 6.38 -32.29 26.33
CA TYR A 384 6.26 -31.87 27.73
C TYR A 384 6.37 -30.36 27.95
N TYR A 385 6.90 -29.61 26.97
CA TYR A 385 7.16 -28.18 27.12
C TYR A 385 6.36 -27.30 26.14
N THR A 386 5.71 -27.89 25.14
CA THR A 386 4.86 -27.17 24.18
C THR A 386 3.47 -27.79 24.07
N ARG A 387 2.45 -26.94 23.83
CA ARG A 387 1.07 -27.39 23.57
C ARG A 387 0.40 -26.44 22.58
N GLU A 388 0.59 -26.71 21.29
CA GLU A 388 0.09 -25.89 20.19
C GLU A 388 0.02 -26.70 18.89
N ALA A 389 -0.76 -26.24 17.90
CA ALA A 389 -0.77 -26.83 16.55
C ALA A 389 0.46 -26.47 15.71
N GLY A 390 0.99 -25.25 15.89
CA GLY A 390 2.16 -24.73 15.16
C GLY A 390 3.50 -25.05 15.83
N VAL A 391 4.51 -24.24 15.50
CA VAL A 391 5.87 -24.34 16.08
C VAL A 391 6.37 -23.03 16.72
N ARG A 392 5.46 -22.11 17.07
CA ARG A 392 5.83 -20.80 17.64
C ARG A 392 6.36 -20.91 19.07
N SER A 393 5.69 -21.67 19.92
CA SER A 393 6.12 -21.99 21.28
C SER A 393 7.33 -22.92 21.24
N LEU A 394 7.37 -23.86 20.29
CA LEU A 394 8.56 -24.70 20.06
C LEU A 394 9.80 -23.84 19.76
N GLU A 395 9.72 -22.91 18.81
CA GLU A 395 10.82 -21.99 18.49
C GLU A 395 11.27 -21.19 19.73
N ARG A 396 10.33 -20.76 20.59
CA ARG A 396 10.65 -20.04 21.84
C ARG A 396 11.43 -20.89 22.84
N GLU A 397 11.05 -22.16 23.02
CA GLU A 397 11.75 -23.07 23.93
C GLU A 397 13.14 -23.42 23.38
N ILE A 398 13.28 -23.68 22.07
CA ILE A 398 14.59 -23.88 21.42
C ILE A 398 15.49 -22.64 21.58
N ALA A 399 14.93 -21.44 21.39
CA ALA A 399 15.66 -20.19 21.62
C ALA A 399 16.11 -20.05 23.08
N LYS A 400 15.29 -20.49 24.05
CA LYS A 400 15.63 -20.48 25.48
C LYS A 400 16.78 -21.44 25.78
N ILE A 401 16.77 -22.65 25.20
CA ILE A 401 17.88 -23.61 25.30
C ILE A 401 19.16 -22.99 24.75
N CYS A 402 19.12 -22.41 23.54
CA CYS A 402 20.29 -21.76 22.92
C CYS A 402 20.85 -20.64 23.81
N ARG A 403 20.01 -19.74 24.34
CA ARG A 403 20.46 -18.66 25.25
C ARG A 403 21.11 -19.18 26.52
N LYS A 404 20.58 -20.27 27.10
CA LYS A 404 21.18 -20.88 28.30
C LYS A 404 22.52 -21.54 27.99
N MET A 405 22.66 -22.16 26.82
CA MET A 405 23.94 -22.72 26.40
C MET A 405 24.98 -21.62 26.16
N VAL A 406 24.62 -20.52 25.51
CA VAL A 406 25.49 -19.34 25.38
C VAL A 406 25.96 -18.85 26.75
N LYS A 407 25.06 -18.77 27.74
CA LYS A 407 25.43 -18.41 29.11
C LYS A 407 26.47 -19.38 29.69
N ARG A 408 26.28 -20.70 29.54
CA ARG A 408 27.23 -21.71 30.05
C ARG A 408 28.60 -21.63 29.40
N PHE A 409 28.64 -21.40 28.08
CA PHE A 409 29.91 -21.19 27.38
C PHE A 409 30.60 -19.91 27.85
N ALA A 410 29.85 -18.85 28.10
CA ALA A 410 30.39 -17.58 28.60
C ALA A 410 30.88 -17.66 30.06
N THR A 411 30.27 -18.49 30.91
CA THR A 411 30.70 -18.69 32.30
C THR A 411 31.78 -19.78 32.47
N GLY A 412 32.15 -20.48 31.40
CA GLY A 412 33.11 -21.59 31.44
C GLY A 412 32.55 -22.87 32.07
N GLU A 413 31.23 -22.97 32.27
CA GLU A 413 30.56 -24.18 32.77
C GLU A 413 30.51 -25.30 31.72
N SER A 414 30.73 -24.96 30.46
CA SER A 414 30.79 -25.91 29.36
C SER A 414 31.82 -25.43 28.34
N GLU A 415 32.62 -26.36 27.82
CA GLU A 415 33.61 -26.08 26.78
C GLU A 415 33.44 -27.09 25.63
N GLY A 416 33.68 -26.64 24.39
CA GLY A 416 33.59 -27.48 23.21
C GLY A 416 32.17 -27.72 22.70
N SER A 417 32.00 -28.82 21.95
CA SER A 417 30.71 -29.20 21.35
C SER A 417 29.83 -29.91 22.38
N VAL A 418 28.65 -29.37 22.66
CA VAL A 418 27.70 -29.96 23.62
C VAL A 418 26.46 -30.48 22.91
N THR A 419 26.13 -31.75 23.16
CA THR A 419 24.85 -32.35 22.74
C THR A 419 23.86 -32.27 23.91
N VAL A 420 22.75 -31.55 23.73
CA VAL A 420 21.70 -31.47 24.73
C VAL A 420 20.85 -32.75 24.71
N THR A 421 20.87 -33.48 25.81
CA THR A 421 20.07 -34.70 26.03
C THR A 421 18.79 -34.40 26.81
N SER A 422 17.86 -35.37 26.85
CA SER A 422 16.60 -35.25 27.58
C SER A 422 16.77 -34.93 29.07
N GLU A 423 17.82 -35.44 29.70
CA GLU A 423 18.11 -35.20 31.12
C GLU A 423 18.48 -33.74 31.40
N MET A 424 19.17 -33.09 30.45
CA MET A 424 19.58 -31.69 30.57
C MET A 424 18.39 -30.72 30.42
N LEU A 425 17.26 -31.17 29.87
CA LEU A 425 16.08 -30.32 29.65
C LEU A 425 15.49 -29.79 30.96
N ALA A 426 15.55 -30.56 32.05
CA ALA A 426 15.01 -30.13 33.33
C ALA A 426 15.75 -28.89 33.89
N ASP A 427 17.06 -28.84 33.72
CA ASP A 427 17.91 -27.72 34.15
C ASP A 427 17.79 -26.51 33.19
N LEU A 428 17.69 -26.78 31.89
CA LEU A 428 17.56 -25.74 30.88
C LEU A 428 16.15 -25.12 30.86
N LEU A 429 15.10 -25.92 30.78
CA LEU A 429 13.74 -25.45 30.61
C LEU A 429 12.94 -25.33 31.91
N GLY A 430 13.34 -26.08 32.95
CA GLY A 430 12.62 -26.23 34.20
C GLY A 430 11.81 -27.55 34.24
N VAL A 431 10.92 -27.66 35.22
CA VAL A 431 9.99 -28.79 35.34
C VAL A 431 9.12 -28.94 34.10
N ARG A 432 8.70 -30.17 33.80
CA ARG A 432 7.76 -30.47 32.71
C ARG A 432 6.47 -29.67 32.91
N LYS A 433 5.99 -29.00 31.86
CA LYS A 433 4.82 -28.13 31.92
C LYS A 433 3.52 -28.85 31.59
N PHE A 434 3.62 -29.86 30.73
CA PHE A 434 2.49 -30.64 30.23
C PHE A 434 2.72 -32.12 30.49
N ASN A 435 1.60 -32.83 30.65
CA ASN A 435 1.58 -34.28 30.71
C ASN A 435 1.24 -34.81 29.32
N PHE A 436 1.92 -35.87 28.89
CA PHE A 436 1.70 -36.52 27.60
C PHE A 436 1.41 -38.01 27.84
N GLY A 437 0.44 -38.56 27.11
CA GLY A 437 0.16 -40.00 27.14
C GLY A 437 -0.60 -40.51 28.36
N ILE A 438 -1.22 -39.66 29.19
CA ILE A 438 -2.14 -40.13 30.22
C ILE A 438 -3.51 -40.40 29.56
N ALA A 439 -3.57 -41.47 28.76
CA ALA A 439 -4.78 -42.27 28.82
C ALA A 439 -4.75 -42.90 30.20
N GLU A 440 -5.79 -42.71 31.02
CA GLU A 440 -5.82 -43.42 32.30
C GLU A 440 -5.75 -44.92 31.97
N ASP A 441 -4.70 -45.58 32.50
CA ASP A 441 -4.38 -46.98 32.16
C ASP A 441 -5.50 -47.95 32.60
N GLU A 442 -6.41 -47.50 33.47
CA GLU A 442 -7.53 -48.28 34.00
C GLU A 442 -8.90 -47.72 33.56
N ASN A 443 -9.81 -48.62 33.18
CA ASN A 443 -11.18 -48.26 32.86
C ASN A 443 -11.95 -47.91 34.15
N HIS A 444 -12.38 -46.66 34.29
CA HIS A 444 -13.20 -46.21 35.40
C HIS A 444 -14.69 -46.08 35.01
N ILE A 445 -15.59 -46.58 35.87
CA ILE A 445 -17.03 -46.43 35.67
C ILE A 445 -17.41 -44.96 35.88
N GLY A 446 -18.08 -44.37 34.90
CA GLY A 446 -18.52 -42.98 34.94
C GLY A 446 -17.53 -41.99 34.32
N GLN A 447 -16.42 -42.45 33.75
CA GLN A 447 -15.51 -41.62 32.95
C GLN A 447 -15.49 -42.12 31.51
N VAL A 448 -15.49 -41.20 30.54
CA VAL A 448 -15.33 -41.51 29.12
C VAL A 448 -14.40 -40.51 28.45
N THR A 449 -13.52 -40.99 27.59
CA THR A 449 -12.65 -40.12 26.79
C THR A 449 -13.39 -39.68 25.52
N GLY A 450 -13.56 -38.37 25.36
CA GLY A 450 -14.10 -37.72 24.18
C GLY A 450 -13.01 -37.00 23.38
N LEU A 451 -13.22 -36.91 22.07
CA LEU A 451 -12.40 -36.07 21.20
C LEU A 451 -13.06 -34.68 21.09
N ALA A 452 -12.30 -33.64 21.37
CA ALA A 452 -12.72 -32.26 21.16
C ALA A 452 -11.85 -31.59 20.10
N TRP A 453 -12.48 -30.79 19.25
CA TRP A 453 -11.75 -29.91 18.34
C TRP A 453 -11.61 -28.53 18.98
N THR A 454 -10.39 -28.13 19.29
CA THR A 454 -10.06 -26.79 19.78
C THR A 454 -9.32 -25.99 18.72
N SER A 455 -9.18 -24.68 18.93
CA SER A 455 -8.39 -23.81 18.06
C SER A 455 -6.91 -24.17 17.99
N VAL A 456 -6.40 -24.96 18.94
CA VAL A 456 -5.01 -25.44 18.99
C VAL A 456 -4.85 -26.89 18.51
N GLY A 457 -5.92 -27.53 18.03
CA GLY A 457 -5.91 -28.89 17.49
C GLY A 457 -6.96 -29.80 18.14
N GLY A 458 -6.88 -31.10 17.83
CA GLY A 458 -7.67 -32.12 18.50
C GLY A 458 -7.13 -32.38 19.91
N GLU A 459 -8.02 -32.38 20.90
CA GLU A 459 -7.73 -32.70 22.30
C GLU A 459 -8.56 -33.89 22.76
N LEU A 460 -7.97 -34.71 23.64
CA LEU A 460 -8.71 -35.72 24.39
C LEU A 460 -9.24 -35.06 25.67
N LEU A 461 -10.55 -35.07 25.84
CA LEU A 461 -11.22 -34.60 27.05
C LEU A 461 -11.79 -35.80 27.80
N THR A 462 -11.68 -35.79 29.13
CA THR A 462 -12.36 -36.78 29.98
C THR A 462 -13.69 -36.18 30.42
N ILE A 463 -14.79 -36.85 30.08
CA ILE A 463 -16.14 -36.51 30.54
C ILE A 463 -16.47 -37.43 31.72
N GLU A 464 -16.87 -36.83 32.83
CA GLU A 464 -17.19 -37.55 34.06
C GLU A 464 -18.68 -37.44 34.39
N ALA A 465 -19.27 -38.54 34.85
CA ALA A 465 -20.64 -38.65 35.28
C ALA A 465 -20.71 -39.48 36.58
N ALA A 466 -21.27 -38.87 37.62
CA ALA A 466 -21.51 -39.52 38.91
C ALA A 466 -23.02 -39.71 39.14
N ALA A 467 -23.41 -40.93 39.51
CA ALA A 467 -24.78 -41.25 39.91
C ALA A 467 -24.85 -41.37 41.44
N ILE A 468 -25.68 -40.52 42.06
CA ILE A 468 -25.88 -40.50 43.52
C ILE A 468 -27.37 -40.66 43.80
N ALA A 469 -27.72 -41.41 44.85
CA ALA A 469 -29.12 -41.56 45.28
C ALA A 469 -29.74 -40.19 45.62
N GLY A 470 -30.85 -39.83 44.98
CA GLY A 470 -31.46 -38.52 45.16
C GLY A 470 -32.77 -38.34 44.38
N LYS A 471 -33.28 -37.10 44.33
CA LYS A 471 -34.59 -36.75 43.74
C LYS A 471 -34.58 -36.60 42.20
N GLY A 472 -33.61 -37.19 41.50
CA GLY A 472 -33.51 -37.13 40.04
C GLY A 472 -33.11 -35.76 39.45
N ARG A 473 -32.49 -34.88 40.25
CA ARG A 473 -31.94 -33.60 39.78
C ARG A 473 -30.64 -33.82 39.00
N GLN A 474 -30.46 -33.04 37.93
CA GLN A 474 -29.24 -33.04 37.13
C GLN A 474 -28.44 -31.79 37.43
N VAL A 475 -27.15 -31.97 37.72
CA VAL A 475 -26.20 -30.86 37.89
C VAL A 475 -25.18 -30.99 36.77
N LYS A 476 -25.04 -29.91 35.99
CA LYS A 476 -24.11 -29.83 34.84
C LYS A 476 -23.02 -28.83 35.20
N THR A 477 -21.76 -29.21 35.11
CA THR A 477 -20.58 -28.39 35.45
C THR A 477 -19.61 -28.32 34.28
N GLY A 478 -18.66 -27.37 34.30
CA GLY A 478 -17.64 -27.23 33.24
C GLY A 478 -17.92 -26.15 32.18
N SER A 479 -18.67 -25.10 32.51
CA SER A 479 -18.94 -23.96 31.60
C SER A 479 -19.52 -24.37 30.24
N LEU A 480 -20.47 -25.31 30.27
CA LEU A 480 -21.12 -25.86 29.08
C LEU A 480 -22.08 -24.85 28.45
N GLY A 481 -21.92 -24.58 27.15
CA GLY A 481 -22.86 -23.77 26.37
C GLY A 481 -24.20 -24.48 26.10
N ASP A 482 -25.19 -23.73 25.62
CA ASP A 482 -26.57 -24.20 25.48
C ASP A 482 -26.72 -25.47 24.64
N VAL A 483 -25.98 -25.56 23.52
CA VAL A 483 -25.98 -26.73 22.62
C VAL A 483 -25.49 -28.00 23.35
N MET A 484 -24.47 -27.88 24.20
CA MET A 484 -23.99 -29.02 25.00
C MET A 484 -25.01 -29.41 26.08
N GLN A 485 -25.69 -28.42 26.67
CA GLN A 485 -26.73 -28.69 27.67
C GLN A 485 -27.92 -29.43 27.08
N GLU A 486 -28.32 -29.10 25.85
CA GLU A 486 -29.36 -29.79 25.08
C GLU A 486 -28.93 -31.21 24.71
N SER A 487 -27.69 -31.39 24.25
CA SER A 487 -27.11 -32.71 23.95
C SER A 487 -27.16 -33.66 25.16
N ILE A 488 -26.81 -33.17 26.36
CA ILE A 488 -26.91 -33.95 27.61
C ILE A 488 -28.36 -34.37 27.89
N GLN A 489 -29.32 -33.48 27.66
CA GLN A 489 -30.73 -33.77 27.89
C GLN A 489 -31.28 -34.80 26.89
N ALA A 490 -30.87 -34.73 25.63
CA ALA A 490 -31.19 -35.71 24.61
C ALA A 490 -30.57 -37.09 24.95
N ALA A 491 -29.28 -37.13 25.31
CA ALA A 491 -28.58 -38.35 25.70
C ALA A 491 -29.27 -39.03 26.89
N LEU A 492 -29.64 -38.28 27.93
CA LEU A 492 -30.36 -38.82 29.08
C LEU A 492 -31.75 -39.36 28.70
N THR A 493 -32.46 -38.68 27.81
CA THR A 493 -33.77 -39.14 27.33
C THR A 493 -33.65 -40.48 26.60
N VAL A 494 -32.61 -40.65 25.78
CA VAL A 494 -32.31 -41.92 25.11
C VAL A 494 -31.98 -43.00 26.13
N VAL A 495 -31.14 -42.71 27.13
CA VAL A 495 -30.82 -43.69 28.19
C VAL A 495 -32.09 -44.13 28.92
N ARG A 496 -32.93 -43.17 29.36
CA ARG A 496 -34.21 -43.46 30.05
C ARG A 496 -35.20 -44.28 29.21
N SER A 497 -35.14 -44.17 27.89
CA SER A 497 -36.02 -44.96 27.00
C SER A 497 -35.54 -46.41 26.80
N ARG A 498 -34.28 -46.70 27.12
CA ARG A 498 -33.62 -47.99 26.87
C ARG A 498 -33.21 -48.73 28.15
N SER A 499 -33.36 -48.09 29.30
CA SER A 499 -33.24 -48.65 30.66
C SER A 499 -34.60 -49.01 31.19
#